data_AF-A0A9W4UWN0-F1
#
_entry.id   AF-A0A9W4UWN0-F1
#
_cell.length_a   1.000
_cell.length_b   1.000
_cell.length_c   1.000
_cell.angle_alpha   90.00
_cell.angle_beta   90.00
_cell.angle_gamma   90.00
#
_symmetry.space_group_name_H-M   'P 1'
#
loop_
_entity.id
_entity.type
_entity.pdbx_description
1 polymer ?
#
loop_
_entity_poly.entity_id
_entity_poly.type
_entity_poly.pdbx_seq_one_letter_code
_entity_poly.pdbx_strand_id
1 'polypeptide(L)'
;MRGGRGTFDGIPPDAVMLCIIRVLRSRGSSIPEIEAGRGRGYPAGRGQRELRGRRVWHAREGIDRAVAGCLRLDRRVLGRDRADNSFQTSVTRQLVRLRKMGYIADWNPGRRYRIHRLSRPAGSLEGRIRDGMKGAQGARPGMRDRGPALMRDFVWILRHGHKDGTYKFALARALLDYCNKHGGEARPEIPYRYLASKFFEYYWHQEYRFRMRQTSKTKRQLVVVRAIRDVFGEECGTRFGRIPADKRGEAVKQILDRAFGTERGKTSIVVHRFQNVRGSGGRFYDAYDREKILRLRPGVIGFLCGNYEVLMRSVVMEWAKYLEGINGSLPRLVAKLERGHDGRGPLPGVRRAHLGAGIGECFYCGGAVGPGGAEVDHFIPWSYMFSDDWWNMVISCRACGRGKGNRLPPAGRVADLARRNAEYAGRIGPLGASLVQLGPRAGWEGEIGRRYRLCLEQGFAVWGAGRPGAGPRHAGGSGAPAGAARGGDAGRAAHTSGGAARDPRFAIW
;
A
#
# COMPACT_ATOMS: atom_id res chain seq x y z
N MET A 1 -53.47 -10.99 4.38
CA MET A 1 -52.24 -11.60 3.77
C MET A 1 -51.00 -11.01 4.44
N ARG A 2 -50.27 -11.81 5.23
CA ARG A 2 -49.05 -11.39 5.96
C ARG A 2 -47.84 -11.43 5.01
N GLY A 3 -47.42 -10.27 4.49
CA GLY A 3 -46.17 -10.16 3.71
C GLY A 3 -44.95 -10.30 4.63
N GLY A 4 -44.05 -11.23 4.31
CA GLY A 4 -42.84 -11.48 5.09
C GLY A 4 -41.94 -10.23 5.17
N ARG A 5 -41.38 -9.95 6.35
CA ARG A 5 -40.38 -8.89 6.55
C ARG A 5 -39.02 -9.41 6.05
N GLY A 6 -38.29 -8.61 5.28
CA GLY A 6 -37.03 -9.01 4.65
C GLY A 6 -35.79 -8.85 5.54
N THR A 7 -34.69 -9.52 5.18
CA THR A 7 -33.34 -9.27 5.72
C THR A 7 -32.70 -8.05 5.05
N PHE A 8 -31.60 -7.54 5.61
CA PHE A 8 -30.89 -6.38 5.02
C PHE A 8 -29.96 -6.75 3.86
N ASP A 9 -29.64 -8.03 3.69
CA ASP A 9 -28.70 -8.50 2.68
C ASP A 9 -29.18 -8.18 1.25
N GLY A 10 -28.24 -7.70 0.43
CA GLY A 10 -28.52 -7.38 -0.98
C GLY A 10 -29.24 -6.06 -1.22
N ILE A 11 -29.56 -5.27 -0.19
CA ILE A 11 -30.21 -3.96 -0.37
C ILE A 11 -29.18 -2.93 -0.86
N PRO A 12 -29.38 -2.32 -2.06
CA PRO A 12 -28.43 -1.37 -2.60
C PRO A 12 -28.26 -0.13 -1.70
N PRO A 13 -27.03 0.39 -1.53
CA PRO A 13 -26.77 1.62 -0.77
C PRO A 13 -27.60 2.82 -1.24
N ASP A 14 -27.91 2.86 -2.53
CA ASP A 14 -28.74 3.91 -3.15
C ASP A 14 -30.22 3.82 -2.75
N ALA A 15 -30.76 2.60 -2.57
CA ALA A 15 -32.11 2.39 -2.03
C ALA A 15 -32.18 2.86 -0.57
N VAL A 16 -31.14 2.58 0.21
CA VAL A 16 -31.00 3.08 1.59
C VAL A 16 -30.95 4.63 1.61
N MET A 17 -30.19 5.25 0.70
CA MET A 17 -30.12 6.71 0.59
C MET A 17 -31.48 7.33 0.22
N LEU A 18 -32.21 6.77 -0.75
CA LEU A 18 -33.56 7.25 -1.10
C LEU A 18 -34.52 7.15 0.07
N CYS A 19 -34.47 6.05 0.84
CA CYS A 19 -35.28 5.91 2.04
C CYS A 19 -34.91 6.94 3.12
N ILE A 20 -33.63 7.22 3.33
CA ILE A 20 -33.20 8.27 4.25
C ILE A 20 -33.72 9.64 3.81
N ILE A 21 -33.60 9.99 2.53
CA ILE A 21 -34.13 11.27 2.00
C ILE A 21 -35.64 11.36 2.25
N ARG A 22 -36.40 10.29 2.00
CA ARG A 22 -37.83 10.21 2.27
C ARG A 22 -38.16 10.38 3.76
N VAL A 23 -37.43 9.68 4.63
CA VAL A 23 -37.59 9.79 6.10
C VAL A 23 -37.31 11.22 6.56
N LEU A 24 -36.23 11.84 6.09
CA LEU A 24 -35.85 13.20 6.49
C LEU A 24 -36.76 14.31 5.93
N ARG A 25 -37.64 14.01 4.95
CA ARG A 25 -38.74 14.90 4.52
C ARG A 25 -39.94 14.84 5.46
N SER A 26 -40.14 13.71 6.13
CA SER A 26 -41.23 13.55 7.08
C SER A 26 -40.92 14.27 8.40
N ARG A 27 -41.99 14.68 9.11
CA ARG A 27 -41.86 15.30 10.43
C ARG A 27 -41.34 14.26 11.43
N GLY A 28 -40.24 14.56 12.08
CA GLY A 28 -39.73 13.76 13.21
C GLY A 28 -40.46 14.10 14.51
N SER A 29 -40.00 13.51 15.62
CA SER A 29 -40.54 13.80 16.96
C SER A 29 -39.92 15.06 17.55
N SER A 30 -40.62 15.72 18.47
CA SER A 30 -40.05 16.75 19.34
C SER A 30 -39.20 16.12 20.45
N ILE A 31 -38.32 16.91 21.08
CA ILE A 31 -37.47 16.39 22.18
C ILE A 31 -38.32 15.90 23.38
N PRO A 32 -39.40 16.58 23.80
CA PRO A 32 -40.30 16.08 24.84
C PRO A 32 -40.95 14.74 24.51
N GLU A 33 -41.39 14.54 23.26
CA GLU A 33 -41.99 13.25 22.83
C GLU A 33 -40.97 12.10 22.88
N ILE A 34 -39.69 12.38 22.57
CA ILE A 34 -38.61 11.40 22.63
C ILE A 34 -38.29 11.00 24.08
N GLU A 35 -38.25 11.97 25.01
CA GLU A 35 -37.96 11.69 26.43
C GLU A 35 -39.17 11.03 27.12
N ALA A 36 -40.40 11.44 26.81
CA ALA A 36 -41.61 10.81 27.30
C ALA A 36 -41.68 9.32 26.88
N GLY A 37 -41.35 9.02 25.62
CA GLY A 37 -41.26 7.63 25.13
C GLY A 37 -40.12 6.81 25.74
N ARG A 38 -39.22 7.43 26.52
CA ARG A 38 -38.14 6.79 27.28
C ARG A 38 -38.41 6.78 28.78
N GLY A 39 -39.61 7.17 29.22
CA GLY A 39 -39.99 7.24 30.63
C GLY A 39 -39.25 8.33 31.42
N ARG A 40 -38.74 9.37 30.77
CA ARG A 40 -37.97 10.45 31.42
C ARG A 40 -38.66 11.81 31.26
N GLY A 41 -38.66 12.62 32.32
CA GLY A 41 -38.94 14.05 32.22
C GLY A 41 -37.82 14.79 31.49
N TYR A 42 -38.12 15.86 30.76
CA TYR A 42 -37.12 16.64 30.01
C TYR A 42 -36.49 17.75 30.88
N PRO A 43 -35.21 17.66 31.29
CA PRO A 43 -34.52 18.74 31.99
C PRO A 43 -33.80 19.59 30.93
N ALA A 44 -34.43 20.66 30.48
CA ALA A 44 -33.89 21.50 29.40
C ALA A 44 -32.67 22.30 29.88
N GLY A 45 -31.45 21.86 29.54
CA GLY A 45 -30.28 22.73 29.61
C GLY A 45 -30.49 23.99 28.73
N ARG A 46 -30.02 25.16 29.19
CA ARG A 46 -30.25 26.49 28.57
C ARG A 46 -30.05 26.51 27.04
N GLY A 47 -29.14 25.71 26.50
CA GLY A 47 -28.86 25.68 25.06
C GLY A 47 -29.98 25.09 24.18
N GLN A 48 -30.85 24.19 24.65
CA GLN A 48 -31.74 23.40 23.77
C GLN A 48 -33.22 23.87 23.73
N ARG A 49 -33.52 25.03 24.34
CA ARG A 49 -34.90 25.56 24.44
C ARG A 49 -35.54 25.82 23.08
N GLU A 50 -34.78 26.37 22.13
CA GLU A 50 -35.25 26.67 20.76
C GLU A 50 -35.57 25.41 19.92
N LEU A 51 -35.05 24.25 20.32
CA LEU A 51 -35.26 22.97 19.61
C LEU A 51 -36.37 22.13 20.24
N ARG A 52 -36.81 22.49 21.46
CA ARG A 52 -37.77 21.71 22.25
C ARG A 52 -39.05 21.41 21.46
N GLY A 53 -39.61 22.41 20.79
CA GLY A 53 -40.84 22.26 20.00
C GLY A 53 -40.63 21.81 18.55
N ARG A 54 -39.38 21.73 18.07
CA ARG A 54 -39.11 21.41 16.65
C ARG A 54 -39.30 19.92 16.39
N ARG A 55 -40.25 19.59 15.52
CA ARG A 55 -40.56 18.23 15.04
C ARG A 55 -39.58 17.80 13.93
N VAL A 56 -38.39 17.37 14.32
CA VAL A 56 -37.31 16.93 13.42
C VAL A 56 -36.67 15.65 13.96
N TRP A 57 -35.84 14.96 13.18
CA TRP A 57 -35.21 13.73 13.64
C TRP A 57 -34.03 14.04 14.56
N HIS A 58 -34.28 14.02 15.88
CA HIS A 58 -33.26 14.35 16.89
C HIS A 58 -32.36 13.18 17.30
N ALA A 59 -32.79 11.94 17.04
CA ALA A 59 -32.14 10.72 17.51
C ALA A 59 -31.89 9.71 16.38
N ARG A 60 -30.67 9.15 16.37
CA ARG A 60 -30.23 8.13 15.40
C ARG A 60 -31.14 6.90 15.38
N GLU A 61 -31.51 6.42 16.57
CA GLU A 61 -32.40 5.26 16.75
C GLU A 61 -33.77 5.45 16.06
N GLY A 62 -34.28 6.68 16.06
CA GLY A 62 -35.54 7.01 15.36
C GLY A 62 -35.40 6.92 13.85
N ILE A 63 -34.27 7.42 13.30
CA ILE A 63 -33.97 7.35 11.88
C ILE A 63 -33.80 5.89 11.44
N ASP A 64 -33.04 5.09 12.19
CA ASP A 64 -32.84 3.67 11.86
C ASP A 64 -34.17 2.90 11.83
N ARG A 65 -35.05 3.14 12.80
CA ARG A 65 -36.38 2.53 12.83
C ARG A 65 -37.24 2.94 11.63
N ALA A 66 -37.22 4.23 11.29
CA ALA A 66 -38.00 4.76 10.17
C ALA A 66 -37.46 4.27 8.81
N VAL A 67 -36.14 4.15 8.66
CA VAL A 67 -35.50 3.60 7.46
C VAL A 67 -35.75 2.10 7.34
N ALA A 68 -35.67 1.33 8.43
CA ALA A 68 -36.04 -0.08 8.42
C ALA A 68 -37.51 -0.29 8.02
N GLY A 69 -38.41 0.56 8.50
CA GLY A 69 -39.81 0.58 8.06
C GLY A 69 -39.98 0.94 6.58
N CYS A 70 -39.25 1.96 6.11
CA CYS A 70 -39.23 2.37 4.69
C CYS A 70 -38.79 1.22 3.76
N LEU A 71 -37.81 0.42 4.21
CA LEU A 71 -37.26 -0.73 3.51
C LEU A 71 -37.99 -2.05 3.80
N ARG A 72 -39.04 -2.05 4.64
CA ARG A 72 -39.82 -3.23 5.06
C ARG A 72 -38.98 -4.37 5.68
N LEU A 73 -37.98 -4.01 6.48
CA LEU A 73 -37.07 -4.96 7.13
C LEU A 73 -37.63 -5.55 8.43
N ASP A 74 -37.12 -6.72 8.81
CA ASP A 74 -37.44 -7.34 10.10
C ASP A 74 -36.92 -6.50 11.28
N ARG A 75 -37.64 -6.50 12.41
CA ARG A 75 -37.26 -5.72 13.60
C ARG A 75 -35.93 -6.19 14.23
N ARG A 76 -35.49 -7.42 13.93
CA ARG A 76 -34.17 -7.96 14.35
C ARG A 76 -33.01 -7.10 13.88
N VAL A 77 -33.12 -6.40 12.74
CA VAL A 77 -32.06 -5.49 12.26
C VAL A 77 -31.83 -4.29 13.18
N LEU A 78 -32.71 -4.03 14.15
CA LEU A 78 -32.64 -2.92 15.11
C LEU A 78 -32.11 -3.34 16.49
N GLY A 79 -31.78 -4.62 16.70
CA GLY A 79 -31.34 -5.17 17.99
C GLY A 79 -29.98 -4.64 18.48
N ARG A 80 -29.76 -4.65 19.81
CA ARG A 80 -28.48 -4.28 20.44
C ARG A 80 -27.49 -5.45 20.54
N ASP A 81 -27.96 -6.69 20.41
CA ASP A 81 -27.13 -7.90 20.39
C ASP A 81 -26.56 -8.11 18.98
N ARG A 82 -25.26 -7.86 18.83
CA ARG A 82 -24.60 -7.68 17.52
C ARG A 82 -23.85 -8.93 17.09
N ALA A 83 -24.46 -9.74 16.23
CA ALA A 83 -23.72 -10.58 15.28
C ALA A 83 -23.46 -9.85 13.95
N ASP A 84 -24.37 -8.95 13.53
CA ASP A 84 -24.23 -8.15 12.30
C ASP A 84 -24.72 -6.70 12.52
N ASN A 85 -23.90 -5.72 12.13
CA ASN A 85 -24.18 -4.28 12.20
C ASN A 85 -24.24 -3.63 10.80
N SER A 86 -24.34 -4.43 9.74
CA SER A 86 -24.37 -4.02 8.33
C SER A 86 -25.41 -2.94 8.04
N PHE A 87 -26.62 -3.08 8.56
CA PHE A 87 -27.72 -2.11 8.41
C PHE A 87 -27.36 -0.74 9.00
N GLN A 88 -27.01 -0.69 10.28
CA GLN A 88 -26.67 0.56 10.99
C GLN A 88 -25.45 1.22 10.37
N THR A 89 -24.46 0.43 9.93
CA THR A 89 -23.27 0.90 9.22
C THR A 89 -23.65 1.53 7.88
N SER A 90 -24.53 0.90 7.11
CA SER A 90 -24.99 1.43 5.83
C SER A 90 -25.77 2.74 5.98
N VAL A 91 -26.74 2.80 6.91
CA VAL A 91 -27.52 4.01 7.17
C VAL A 91 -26.60 5.14 7.67
N THR A 92 -25.61 4.84 8.52
CA THR A 92 -24.63 5.82 9.00
C THR A 92 -23.79 6.37 7.85
N ARG A 93 -23.30 5.49 6.96
CA ARG A 93 -22.52 5.89 5.78
C ARG A 93 -23.30 6.83 4.88
N GLN A 94 -24.58 6.54 4.63
CA GLN A 94 -25.42 7.39 3.77
C GLN A 94 -25.79 8.73 4.43
N LEU A 95 -26.05 8.77 5.75
CA LEU A 95 -26.24 10.02 6.48
C LEU A 95 -25.00 10.92 6.42
N VAL A 96 -23.80 10.34 6.59
CA VAL A 96 -22.54 11.07 6.44
C VAL A 96 -22.36 11.59 5.01
N ARG A 97 -22.75 10.81 4.00
CA ARG A 97 -22.69 11.22 2.59
C ARG A 97 -23.63 12.40 2.29
N LEU A 98 -24.89 12.33 2.72
CA LEU A 98 -25.85 13.43 2.57
C LEU A 98 -25.39 14.70 3.32
N ARG A 99 -24.80 14.54 4.50
CA ARG A 99 -24.18 15.64 5.26
C ARG A 99 -23.03 16.29 4.49
N LYS A 100 -22.07 15.51 3.98
CA LYS A 100 -20.93 16.02 3.17
C LYS A 100 -21.39 16.71 1.89
N MET A 101 -22.46 16.23 1.28
CA MET A 101 -23.11 16.85 0.13
C MET A 101 -23.94 18.09 0.50
N GLY A 102 -23.97 18.52 1.77
CA GLY A 102 -24.69 19.71 2.22
C GLY A 102 -26.21 19.56 2.23
N TYR A 103 -26.75 18.33 2.20
CA TYR A 103 -28.20 18.06 2.28
C TYR A 103 -28.71 17.85 3.70
N ILE A 104 -27.84 17.61 4.68
CA ILE A 104 -28.22 17.50 6.09
C ILE A 104 -27.55 18.63 6.87
N ALA A 105 -28.35 19.40 7.59
CA ALA A 105 -27.85 20.38 8.52
C ALA A 105 -27.42 19.68 9.82
N ASP A 106 -26.20 19.91 10.32
CA ASP A 106 -25.85 19.56 11.69
C ASP A 106 -26.00 20.77 12.58
N TRP A 107 -26.63 20.56 13.72
CA TRP A 107 -26.62 21.53 14.81
C TRP A 107 -25.68 21.02 15.90
N ASN A 108 -24.68 21.85 16.24
CA ASN A 108 -23.63 21.66 17.25
C ASN A 108 -23.38 20.18 17.66
N PRO A 109 -22.35 19.53 17.07
CA PRO A 109 -22.00 18.13 17.33
C PRO A 109 -21.75 17.76 18.80
N GLY A 110 -21.46 18.74 19.66
CA GLY A 110 -21.22 18.55 21.11
C GLY A 110 -22.51 18.44 21.94
N ARG A 111 -23.69 18.45 21.33
CA ARG A 111 -24.98 18.35 22.03
C ARG A 111 -25.53 16.91 22.01
N ARG A 112 -26.24 16.55 23.09
CA ARG A 112 -26.90 15.23 23.26
C ARG A 112 -27.86 14.86 22.13
N TYR A 113 -28.53 15.85 21.54
CA TYR A 113 -29.46 15.69 20.42
C TYR A 113 -28.91 16.40 19.18
N ARG A 114 -28.94 15.71 18.04
CA ARG A 114 -28.50 16.23 16.74
C ARG A 114 -29.70 16.46 15.86
N ILE A 115 -29.71 17.56 15.11
CA ILE A 115 -30.78 17.80 14.14
C ILE A 115 -30.45 17.02 12.87
N HIS A 116 -31.34 16.13 12.44
CA HIS A 116 -31.28 15.53 11.12
C HIS A 116 -32.53 15.97 10.34
N ARG A 117 -32.33 16.89 9.39
CA ARG A 117 -33.35 17.35 8.46
C ARG A 117 -32.70 17.69 7.12
N LEU A 118 -33.48 17.67 6.05
CA LEU A 118 -33.01 18.21 4.79
C LEU A 118 -32.80 19.73 4.90
N SER A 119 -31.58 20.19 4.63
CA SER A 119 -31.23 21.62 4.58
C SER A 119 -31.64 22.28 3.27
N ARG A 120 -31.84 21.47 2.22
CA ARG A 120 -32.26 21.91 0.88
C ARG A 120 -33.06 20.81 0.17
N PRO A 121 -33.86 21.16 -0.85
CA PRO A 121 -34.58 20.17 -1.66
C PRO A 121 -33.62 19.14 -2.29
N ALA A 122 -33.96 17.86 -2.17
CA ALA A 122 -33.16 16.75 -2.69
C ALA A 122 -33.67 16.17 -4.02
N GLY A 123 -34.62 16.84 -4.70
CA GLY A 123 -35.30 16.32 -5.90
C GLY A 123 -34.34 15.94 -7.04
N SER A 124 -33.39 16.81 -7.39
CA SER A 124 -32.36 16.54 -8.40
C SER A 124 -31.42 15.38 -7.99
N LEU A 125 -31.11 15.24 -6.70
CA LEU A 125 -30.32 14.11 -6.20
C LEU A 125 -31.11 12.80 -6.29
N GLU A 126 -32.37 12.80 -5.89
CA GLU A 126 -33.24 11.63 -6.02
C GLU A 126 -33.47 11.24 -7.49
N GLY A 127 -33.62 12.22 -8.39
CA GLY A 127 -33.68 11.99 -9.84
C GLY A 127 -32.44 11.23 -10.30
N ARG A 128 -31.24 11.78 -10.03
CA ARG A 128 -29.97 11.11 -10.38
C ARG A 128 -29.82 9.72 -9.78
N ILE A 129 -30.25 9.50 -8.53
CA ILE A 129 -30.20 8.17 -7.89
C ILE A 129 -31.19 7.22 -8.57
N ARG A 130 -32.44 7.66 -8.81
CA ARG A 130 -33.45 6.85 -9.49
C ARG A 130 -33.08 6.57 -10.93
N ASP A 131 -32.45 7.50 -11.63
CA ASP A 131 -31.98 7.34 -13.00
C ASP A 131 -30.79 6.38 -13.07
N GLY A 132 -29.88 6.44 -12.08
CA GLY A 132 -28.84 5.41 -11.88
C GLY A 132 -29.43 4.03 -11.60
N MET A 133 -30.48 3.94 -10.79
CA MET A 133 -31.18 2.69 -10.49
C MET A 133 -32.04 2.19 -11.67
N LYS A 134 -32.66 3.08 -12.45
CA LYS A 134 -33.41 2.76 -13.67
C LYS A 134 -32.49 2.38 -14.83
N GLY A 135 -31.31 2.99 -14.93
CA GLY A 135 -30.25 2.53 -15.83
C GLY A 135 -29.77 1.12 -15.48
N ALA A 136 -29.94 0.68 -14.22
CA ALA A 136 -29.69 -0.69 -13.78
C ALA A 136 -30.89 -1.64 -13.94
N GLN A 137 -32.14 -1.13 -13.96
CA GLN A 137 -33.38 -1.94 -14.06
C GLN A 137 -34.05 -1.94 -15.45
N GLY A 138 -33.73 -0.98 -16.33
CA GLY A 138 -34.24 -0.85 -17.70
C GLY A 138 -33.45 -1.64 -18.75
N ALA A 139 -32.57 -2.53 -18.31
CA ALA A 139 -31.96 -3.51 -19.19
C ALA A 139 -33.00 -4.57 -19.53
N ARG A 140 -33.36 -4.68 -20.83
CA ARG A 140 -34.18 -5.77 -21.37
C ARG A 140 -33.76 -7.12 -20.76
N PRO A 141 -34.71 -8.06 -20.51
CA PRO A 141 -34.38 -9.43 -20.11
C PRO A 141 -33.55 -10.07 -21.23
N GLY A 142 -32.23 -10.04 -21.06
CA GLY A 142 -31.26 -10.32 -22.12
C GLY A 142 -29.88 -9.69 -21.90
N MET A 143 -29.76 -8.60 -21.13
CA MET A 143 -28.44 -8.12 -20.70
C MET A 143 -28.02 -8.88 -19.44
N ARG A 144 -27.37 -10.04 -19.66
CA ARG A 144 -26.73 -10.85 -18.62
C ARG A 144 -26.00 -9.94 -17.63
N ASP A 145 -26.10 -10.27 -16.35
CA ASP A 145 -25.21 -9.77 -15.30
C ASP A 145 -23.76 -9.80 -15.83
N ARG A 146 -23.22 -8.62 -16.16
CA ARG A 146 -21.85 -8.48 -16.69
C ARG A 146 -20.83 -8.53 -15.57
N GLY A 147 -21.23 -8.55 -14.29
CA GLY A 147 -20.34 -8.66 -13.14
C GLY A 147 -19.42 -9.88 -13.22
N PRO A 148 -19.96 -11.10 -13.39
CA PRO A 148 -19.18 -12.32 -13.59
C PRO A 148 -18.23 -12.24 -14.80
N ALA A 149 -18.67 -11.64 -15.91
CA ALA A 149 -17.84 -11.47 -17.10
C ALA A 149 -16.68 -10.48 -16.87
N LEU A 150 -16.95 -9.32 -16.26
CA LEU A 150 -15.93 -8.32 -15.91
C LEU A 150 -14.93 -8.86 -14.88
N MET A 151 -15.38 -9.63 -13.90
CA MET A 151 -14.52 -10.32 -12.94
C MET A 151 -13.57 -11.28 -13.65
N ARG A 152 -14.13 -12.17 -14.48
CA ARG A 152 -13.36 -13.13 -15.28
C ARG A 152 -12.33 -12.42 -16.17
N ASP A 153 -12.75 -11.37 -16.88
CA ASP A 153 -11.87 -10.63 -17.79
C ASP A 153 -10.76 -9.89 -17.04
N PHE A 154 -11.07 -9.28 -15.88
CA PHE A 154 -10.08 -8.58 -15.06
C PHE A 154 -9.01 -9.53 -14.55
N VAL A 155 -9.43 -10.66 -13.97
CA VAL A 155 -8.50 -11.70 -13.49
C VAL A 155 -7.73 -12.32 -14.65
N TRP A 156 -8.37 -12.56 -15.80
CA TRP A 156 -7.71 -13.07 -17.00
C TRP A 156 -6.61 -12.14 -17.50
N ILE A 157 -6.88 -10.83 -17.55
CA ILE A 157 -5.89 -9.82 -17.93
C ILE A 157 -4.67 -9.90 -17.02
N LEU A 158 -4.88 -9.94 -15.70
CA LEU A 158 -3.80 -10.03 -14.72
C LEU A 158 -2.98 -11.31 -14.89
N ARG A 159 -3.63 -12.46 -15.05
CA ARG A 159 -2.97 -13.77 -15.12
C ARG A 159 -2.30 -14.02 -16.47
N HIS A 160 -3.02 -13.87 -17.57
CA HIS A 160 -2.57 -14.32 -18.91
C HIS A 160 -2.09 -13.19 -19.82
N GLY A 161 -2.37 -11.93 -19.49
CA GLY A 161 -1.88 -10.82 -20.29
C GLY A 161 -0.35 -10.80 -20.35
N HIS A 162 0.23 -10.52 -21.53
CA HIS A 162 1.68 -10.39 -21.68
C HIS A 162 2.24 -9.33 -20.72
N LYS A 163 3.41 -9.60 -20.13
CA LYS A 163 4.08 -8.77 -19.12
C LYS A 163 5.57 -8.68 -19.44
N ASP A 164 6.02 -7.47 -19.79
CA ASP A 164 7.46 -7.11 -19.82
C ASP A 164 7.91 -6.47 -18.49
N GLY A 165 6.98 -6.26 -17.57
CA GLY A 165 7.16 -5.53 -16.32
C GLY A 165 5.85 -5.44 -15.53
N THR A 166 5.88 -4.67 -14.45
CA THR A 166 4.82 -4.63 -13.44
C THR A 166 3.72 -3.58 -13.67
N TYR A 167 3.74 -2.88 -14.81
CA TYR A 167 2.78 -1.80 -15.13
C TYR A 167 1.31 -2.23 -15.12
N LYS A 168 1.02 -3.48 -15.52
CA LYS A 168 -0.35 -4.00 -15.53
C LYS A 168 -0.93 -4.06 -14.12
N PHE A 169 -0.15 -4.55 -13.16
CA PHE A 169 -0.54 -4.59 -11.75
C PHE A 169 -0.64 -3.19 -11.15
N ALA A 170 0.32 -2.32 -11.45
CA ALA A 170 0.30 -0.94 -10.99
C ALA A 170 -0.92 -0.16 -11.52
N LEU A 171 -1.31 -0.36 -12.78
CA LEU A 171 -2.49 0.27 -13.35
C LEU A 171 -3.79 -0.28 -12.74
N ALA A 172 -3.92 -1.61 -12.63
CA ALA A 172 -5.07 -2.24 -11.98
C ALA A 172 -5.26 -1.72 -10.55
N ARG A 173 -4.18 -1.66 -9.78
CA ARG A 173 -4.17 -1.08 -8.42
C ARG A 173 -4.60 0.38 -8.44
N ALA A 174 -4.04 1.21 -9.33
CA ALA A 174 -4.37 2.62 -9.41
C ALA A 174 -5.85 2.88 -9.75
N LEU A 175 -6.45 2.07 -10.63
CA LEU A 175 -7.86 2.15 -10.98
C LEU A 175 -8.76 1.72 -9.81
N LEU A 176 -8.41 0.63 -9.12
CA LEU A 176 -9.11 0.18 -7.92
C LEU A 176 -9.04 1.21 -6.80
N ASP A 177 -7.83 1.75 -6.51
CA ASP A 177 -7.63 2.78 -5.49
C ASP A 177 -8.39 4.06 -5.83
N TYR A 178 -8.43 4.46 -7.11
CA TYR A 178 -9.22 5.62 -7.55
C TYR A 178 -10.71 5.39 -7.28
N CYS A 179 -11.25 4.27 -7.75
CA CYS A 179 -12.67 3.96 -7.58
C CYS A 179 -13.04 3.84 -6.11
N ASN A 180 -12.25 3.11 -5.31
CA ASN A 180 -12.52 2.94 -3.88
C ASN A 180 -12.42 4.26 -3.09
N LYS A 181 -11.41 5.09 -3.38
CA LYS A 181 -11.25 6.40 -2.73
C LYS A 181 -12.45 7.32 -2.98
N HIS A 182 -12.98 7.31 -4.19
CA HIS A 182 -14.07 8.21 -4.60
C HIS A 182 -15.47 7.57 -4.49
N GLY A 183 -15.57 6.25 -4.37
CA GLY A 183 -16.81 5.50 -4.25
C GLY A 183 -17.82 5.85 -5.36
N GLY A 184 -19.08 6.03 -4.98
CA GLY A 184 -20.15 6.48 -5.90
C GLY A 184 -20.03 7.93 -6.38
N GLU A 185 -18.97 8.66 -6.03
CA GLU A 185 -18.64 9.99 -6.54
C GLU A 185 -17.46 9.96 -7.51
N ALA A 186 -16.92 8.78 -7.82
CA ALA A 186 -15.87 8.61 -8.82
C ALA A 186 -16.36 9.16 -10.16
N ARG A 187 -15.58 10.07 -10.74
CA ARG A 187 -15.81 10.49 -12.12
C ARG A 187 -15.28 9.39 -13.05
N PRO A 188 -15.91 9.14 -14.20
CA PRO A 188 -15.39 8.17 -15.15
C PRO A 188 -14.03 8.58 -15.72
N GLU A 189 -13.73 9.89 -15.73
CA GLU A 189 -12.49 10.43 -16.28
C GLU A 189 -11.37 10.49 -15.23
N ILE A 190 -10.30 9.75 -15.51
CA ILE A 190 -9.09 9.64 -14.71
C ILE A 190 -7.93 10.28 -15.49
N PRO A 191 -7.38 11.41 -15.01
CA PRO A 191 -6.22 12.02 -15.67
C PRO A 191 -4.98 11.12 -15.59
N TYR A 192 -4.18 11.08 -16.65
CA TYR A 192 -2.90 10.36 -16.65
C TYR A 192 -1.94 10.89 -15.60
N ARG A 193 -2.03 12.18 -15.24
CA ARG A 193 -1.25 12.76 -14.14
C ARG A 193 -1.55 12.09 -12.79
N TYR A 194 -2.80 11.65 -12.57
CA TYR A 194 -3.15 10.85 -11.39
C TYR A 194 -2.46 9.48 -11.44
N LEU A 195 -2.50 8.80 -12.59
CA LEU A 195 -1.82 7.51 -12.78
C LEU A 195 -0.31 7.63 -12.58
N ALA A 196 0.32 8.65 -13.15
CA ALA A 196 1.74 8.95 -12.98
C ALA A 196 2.12 9.18 -11.51
N SER A 197 1.29 9.93 -10.77
CA SER A 197 1.48 10.13 -9.32
C SER A 197 1.38 8.81 -8.55
N LYS A 198 0.47 7.91 -8.92
CA LYS A 198 0.32 6.61 -8.26
C LYS A 198 1.46 5.67 -8.60
N PHE A 199 1.94 5.69 -9.84
CA PHE A 199 3.12 4.95 -10.24
C PHE A 199 4.35 5.46 -9.46
N PHE A 200 4.54 6.77 -9.32
CA PHE A 200 5.62 7.30 -8.48
C PHE A 200 5.56 6.74 -7.05
N GLU A 201 4.38 6.77 -6.42
CA GLU A 201 4.16 6.24 -5.07
C GLU A 201 4.51 4.74 -4.96
N TYR A 202 3.97 3.91 -5.85
CA TYR A 202 4.19 2.46 -5.79
C TYR A 202 5.65 2.07 -6.06
N TYR A 203 6.24 2.65 -7.12
CA TYR A 203 7.60 2.32 -7.54
C TYR A 203 8.65 2.92 -6.61
N TRP A 204 8.37 4.04 -5.91
CA TRP A 204 9.29 4.58 -4.90
C TRP A 204 9.61 3.55 -3.81
N HIS A 205 8.58 2.94 -3.24
CA HIS A 205 8.75 1.96 -2.17
C HIS A 205 9.44 0.69 -2.68
N GLN A 206 9.08 0.24 -3.88
CA GLN A 206 9.69 -0.93 -4.47
C GLN A 206 11.18 -0.69 -4.77
N GLU A 207 11.53 0.47 -5.30
CA GLU A 207 12.88 0.82 -5.72
C GLU A 207 13.80 1.15 -4.53
N TYR A 208 13.49 2.19 -3.74
CA TYR A 208 14.41 2.69 -2.72
C TYR A 208 14.22 2.08 -1.35
N ARG A 209 13.01 1.60 -1.02
CA ARG A 209 12.75 0.98 0.29
C ARG A 209 13.04 -0.50 0.27
N PHE A 210 12.53 -1.25 -0.71
CA PHE A 210 12.60 -2.71 -0.73
C PHE A 210 13.65 -3.28 -1.68
N ARG A 211 14.27 -2.44 -2.53
CA ARG A 211 15.23 -2.85 -3.57
C ARG A 211 14.68 -3.99 -4.45
N MET A 212 13.38 -3.95 -4.73
CA MET A 212 12.65 -4.98 -5.43
C MET A 212 12.76 -4.78 -6.95
N ARG A 213 13.40 -5.73 -7.63
CA ARG A 213 13.53 -5.75 -9.09
C ARG A 213 12.16 -5.91 -9.74
N GLN A 214 11.87 -5.08 -10.74
CA GLN A 214 10.54 -5.00 -11.38
C GLN A 214 10.45 -5.68 -12.75
N THR A 215 11.57 -6.23 -13.24
CA THR A 215 11.65 -6.95 -14.52
C THR A 215 12.77 -7.98 -14.46
N SER A 216 12.59 -9.10 -15.16
CA SER A 216 13.62 -10.14 -15.32
C SER A 216 14.74 -9.70 -16.26
N LYS A 217 14.51 -8.66 -17.08
CA LYS A 217 15.49 -8.15 -18.05
C LYS A 217 16.53 -7.29 -17.32
N THR A 218 17.60 -7.92 -16.85
CA THR A 218 18.71 -7.29 -16.10
C THR A 218 19.32 -6.05 -16.79
N LYS A 219 19.33 -6.02 -18.13
CA LYS A 219 19.88 -4.90 -18.92
C LYS A 219 18.86 -3.79 -19.25
N ARG A 220 17.56 -3.98 -18.98
CA ARG A 220 16.51 -3.05 -19.42
C ARG A 220 15.61 -2.65 -18.26
N GLN A 221 15.99 -1.57 -17.57
CA GLN A 221 15.16 -0.99 -16.52
C GLN A 221 13.83 -0.46 -17.05
N LEU A 222 12.79 -0.55 -16.21
CA LEU A 222 11.50 0.03 -16.53
C LEU A 222 11.62 1.54 -16.70
N VAL A 223 10.89 2.10 -17.67
CA VAL A 223 10.83 3.54 -17.95
C VAL A 223 10.55 4.35 -16.67
N VAL A 224 9.62 3.88 -15.83
CA VAL A 224 9.26 4.55 -14.57
C VAL A 224 10.40 4.54 -13.57
N VAL A 225 11.14 3.42 -13.45
CA VAL A 225 12.30 3.32 -12.54
C VAL A 225 13.39 4.28 -13.01
N ARG A 226 13.67 4.33 -14.32
CA ARG A 226 14.63 5.30 -14.89
C ARG A 226 14.20 6.74 -14.64
N ALA A 227 12.93 7.08 -14.89
CA ALA A 227 12.39 8.41 -14.62
C ALA A 227 12.55 8.83 -13.15
N ILE A 228 12.39 7.90 -12.21
CA ILE A 228 12.62 8.16 -10.79
C ILE A 228 14.11 8.37 -10.50
N ARG A 229 14.98 7.49 -11.02
CA ARG A 229 16.44 7.57 -10.79
C ARG A 229 17.08 8.81 -11.43
N ASP A 230 16.56 9.32 -12.54
CA ASP A 230 17.04 10.56 -13.15
C ASP A 230 16.85 11.76 -12.21
N VAL A 231 15.88 11.72 -11.30
CA VAL A 231 15.59 12.79 -10.32
C VAL A 231 16.31 12.58 -8.98
N PHE A 232 16.43 11.33 -8.54
CA PHE A 232 16.89 10.99 -7.18
C PHE A 232 18.21 10.22 -7.11
N GLY A 233 18.77 9.81 -8.25
CA GLY A 233 19.93 8.93 -8.34
C GLY A 233 19.63 7.47 -8.05
N GLU A 234 20.69 6.65 -8.05
CA GLU A 234 20.63 5.20 -7.79
C GLU A 234 20.30 4.86 -6.33
N GLU A 235 20.66 5.76 -5.40
CA GLU A 235 20.41 5.60 -3.97
C GLU A 235 19.72 6.83 -3.40
N CYS A 236 18.64 6.61 -2.66
CA CYS A 236 17.95 7.68 -1.95
C CYS A 236 17.51 7.20 -0.56
N GLY A 237 18.00 7.86 0.49
CA GLY A 237 17.62 7.59 1.89
C GLY A 237 16.36 8.32 2.34
N THR A 238 15.75 9.13 1.48
CA THR A 238 14.61 9.99 1.83
C THR A 238 13.33 9.17 2.04
N ARG A 239 12.59 9.45 3.11
CA ARG A 239 11.25 8.86 3.30
C ARG A 239 10.28 9.47 2.30
N PHE A 240 9.38 8.67 1.73
CA PHE A 240 8.43 9.14 0.70
C PHE A 240 7.63 10.39 1.12
N GLY A 241 7.16 10.45 2.36
CA GLY A 241 6.43 11.60 2.89
C GLY A 241 7.27 12.86 3.14
N ARG A 242 8.60 12.76 3.06
CA ARG A 242 9.56 13.88 3.24
C ARG A 242 10.20 14.32 1.91
N ILE A 243 9.76 13.78 0.78
CA ILE A 243 10.24 14.21 -0.54
C ILE A 243 9.76 15.65 -0.79
N PRO A 244 10.67 16.58 -1.13
CA PRO A 244 10.33 17.95 -1.53
C PRO A 244 9.29 18.02 -2.66
N ALA A 245 8.41 19.01 -2.63
CA ALA A 245 7.27 19.12 -3.55
C ALA A 245 7.71 19.32 -5.01
N ASP A 246 8.78 20.08 -5.24
CA ASP A 246 9.45 20.29 -6.52
C ASP A 246 9.97 18.96 -7.09
N LYS A 247 10.77 18.21 -6.32
CA LYS A 247 11.29 16.90 -6.76
C LYS A 247 10.19 15.88 -7.01
N ARG A 248 9.14 15.89 -6.18
CA ARG A 248 7.94 15.06 -6.40
C ARG A 248 7.27 15.45 -7.72
N GLY A 249 7.07 16.75 -7.96
CA GLY A 249 6.49 17.28 -9.19
C GLY A 249 7.27 16.86 -10.43
N GLU A 250 8.59 16.99 -10.37
CA GLU A 250 9.50 16.61 -11.46
C GLU A 250 9.45 15.11 -11.75
N ALA A 251 9.52 14.24 -10.73
CA ALA A 251 9.44 12.80 -10.93
C ALA A 251 8.09 12.37 -11.54
N VAL A 252 6.99 12.96 -11.07
CA VAL A 252 5.65 12.72 -11.64
C VAL A 252 5.58 13.22 -13.08
N LYS A 253 6.18 14.37 -13.39
CA LYS A 253 6.26 14.89 -14.75
C LYS A 253 7.03 13.94 -15.66
N GLN A 254 8.20 13.46 -15.25
CA GLN A 254 8.98 12.51 -16.06
C GLN A 254 8.24 11.18 -16.29
N ILE A 255 7.55 10.65 -15.28
CA ILE A 255 6.71 9.46 -15.44
C ILE A 255 5.55 9.74 -16.39
N LEU A 256 4.89 10.91 -16.24
CA LEU A 256 3.80 11.33 -17.11
C LEU A 256 4.27 11.42 -18.56
N ASP A 257 5.43 12.03 -18.83
CA ASP A 257 5.92 12.26 -20.19
C ASP A 257 6.42 10.96 -20.85
N ARG A 258 7.10 10.07 -20.10
CA ARG A 258 7.73 8.86 -20.65
C ARG A 258 6.84 7.61 -20.62
N ALA A 259 6.07 7.41 -19.55
CA ALA A 259 5.24 6.20 -19.38
C ALA A 259 3.78 6.43 -19.83
N PHE A 260 3.28 7.65 -19.64
CA PHE A 260 1.90 8.01 -19.98
C PHE A 260 1.80 9.03 -21.12
N GLY A 261 2.94 9.46 -21.66
CA GLY A 261 3.01 10.47 -22.71
C GLY A 261 3.44 9.88 -24.04
N THR A 262 3.54 10.76 -25.02
CA THR A 262 3.93 10.45 -26.40
C THR A 262 5.45 10.52 -26.57
N GLU A 263 6.19 9.62 -25.90
CA GLU A 263 7.60 9.44 -26.25
C GLU A 263 7.66 8.78 -27.65
N ARG A 264 8.23 9.50 -28.64
CA ARG A 264 8.44 9.02 -30.03
C ARG A 264 7.15 8.65 -30.79
N GLY A 265 6.10 9.48 -30.70
CA GLY A 265 4.89 9.33 -31.52
C GLY A 265 4.00 8.12 -31.17
N LYS A 266 4.23 7.46 -30.02
CA LYS A 266 3.38 6.35 -29.54
C LYS A 266 2.45 6.83 -28.43
N THR A 267 1.21 6.34 -28.43
CA THR A 267 0.26 6.44 -27.31
C THR A 267 0.84 5.83 -26.02
N SER A 268 0.35 6.23 -24.84
CA SER A 268 0.86 5.80 -23.51
C SER A 268 1.29 4.32 -23.52
N ILE A 269 2.52 3.98 -23.12
CA ILE A 269 3.02 2.59 -23.14
C ILE A 269 2.34 1.66 -22.11
N VAL A 270 1.49 2.23 -21.25
CA VAL A 270 0.81 1.53 -20.15
C VAL A 270 -0.67 1.31 -20.49
N VAL A 271 -1.39 2.38 -20.85
CA VAL A 271 -2.86 2.40 -20.85
C VAL A 271 -3.46 1.48 -21.93
N HIS A 272 -2.93 1.49 -23.15
CA HIS A 272 -3.45 0.61 -24.21
C HIS A 272 -3.15 -0.88 -23.95
N ARG A 273 -2.01 -1.19 -23.30
CA ARG A 273 -1.53 -2.56 -23.13
C ARG A 273 -2.26 -3.37 -22.06
N PHE A 274 -2.97 -2.70 -21.16
CA PHE A 274 -3.66 -3.39 -20.07
C PHE A 274 -4.76 -4.32 -20.58
N GLN A 275 -5.66 -3.79 -21.42
CA GLN A 275 -6.87 -4.48 -21.89
C GLN A 275 -6.71 -5.16 -23.26
N ASN A 276 -5.56 -5.01 -23.93
CA ASN A 276 -5.24 -5.72 -25.17
C ASN A 276 -4.67 -7.13 -24.86
N VAL A 277 -5.53 -8.05 -24.42
CA VAL A 277 -5.15 -9.43 -24.07
C VAL A 277 -5.98 -10.42 -24.91
N ARG A 278 -5.29 -11.33 -25.63
CA ARG A 278 -5.97 -12.42 -26.35
C ARG A 278 -6.81 -13.25 -25.38
N GLY A 279 -8.05 -13.55 -25.75
CA GLY A 279 -9.01 -14.29 -24.91
C GLY A 279 -9.74 -13.45 -23.86
N SER A 280 -9.44 -12.16 -23.71
CA SER A 280 -10.24 -11.22 -22.90
C SER A 280 -11.11 -10.36 -23.81
N GLY A 281 -12.43 -10.38 -23.60
CA GLY A 281 -13.36 -9.43 -24.24
C GLY A 281 -13.52 -8.11 -23.46
N GLY A 282 -12.98 -8.05 -22.25
CA GLY A 282 -13.20 -6.96 -21.31
C GLY A 282 -12.52 -5.66 -21.72
N ARG A 283 -13.33 -4.67 -22.11
CA ARG A 283 -12.91 -3.26 -22.19
C ARG A 283 -13.41 -2.54 -20.93
N PHE A 284 -12.49 -2.11 -20.09
CA PHE A 284 -12.79 -1.43 -18.83
C PHE A 284 -12.84 0.09 -19.00
N TYR A 285 -12.14 0.60 -20.00
CA TYR A 285 -12.07 2.04 -20.27
C TYR A 285 -11.76 2.33 -21.73
N ASP A 286 -11.98 3.57 -22.12
CA ASP A 286 -11.52 4.14 -23.37
C ASP A 286 -10.39 5.16 -23.07
N ALA A 287 -9.35 5.15 -23.88
CA ALA A 287 -8.16 6.00 -23.68
C ALA A 287 -8.20 7.20 -24.62
N TYR A 288 -7.97 8.39 -24.07
CA TYR A 288 -7.94 9.66 -24.78
C TYR A 288 -6.55 10.28 -24.59
N ASP A 289 -5.58 9.79 -25.38
CA ASP A 289 -4.16 10.09 -25.18
C ASP A 289 -3.80 11.55 -25.44
N ARG A 290 -4.52 12.26 -26.33
CA ARG A 290 -4.30 13.69 -26.60
C ARG A 290 -4.67 14.53 -25.38
N GLU A 291 -5.82 14.22 -24.79
CA GLU A 291 -6.37 14.85 -23.59
C GLU A 291 -5.69 14.34 -22.31
N LYS A 292 -4.86 13.30 -22.43
CA LYS A 292 -4.19 12.60 -21.32
C LYS A 292 -5.18 12.15 -20.24
N ILE A 293 -6.31 11.59 -20.67
CA ILE A 293 -7.34 11.03 -19.78
C ILE A 293 -7.70 9.60 -20.16
N LEU A 294 -8.10 8.82 -19.16
CA LEU A 294 -8.72 7.51 -19.29
C LEU A 294 -10.18 7.64 -18.85
N ARG A 295 -11.15 7.20 -19.65
CA ARG A 295 -12.56 7.21 -19.28
C ARG A 295 -13.06 5.79 -19.00
N LEU A 296 -13.41 5.51 -17.75
CA LEU A 296 -14.03 4.24 -17.37
C LEU A 296 -15.39 4.07 -18.05
N ARG A 297 -15.65 2.85 -18.54
CA ARG A 297 -16.92 2.52 -19.20
C ARG A 297 -18.07 2.44 -18.20
N PRO A 298 -19.33 2.63 -18.66
CA PRO A 298 -20.50 2.49 -17.81
C PRO A 298 -20.51 1.16 -17.03
N GLY A 299 -20.86 1.21 -15.75
CA GLY A 299 -20.88 0.04 -14.86
C GLY A 299 -19.53 -0.37 -14.27
N VAL A 300 -18.39 0.07 -14.84
CA VAL A 300 -17.05 -0.32 -14.37
C VAL A 300 -16.74 0.26 -13.00
N ILE A 301 -17.12 1.51 -12.72
CA ILE A 301 -16.96 2.11 -11.38
C ILE A 301 -17.70 1.27 -10.33
N GLY A 302 -18.97 0.92 -10.60
CA GLY A 302 -19.78 0.10 -9.71
C GLY A 302 -19.15 -1.28 -9.48
N PHE A 303 -18.68 -1.92 -10.55
CA PHE A 303 -17.95 -3.19 -10.50
C PHE A 303 -16.67 -3.10 -9.65
N LEU A 304 -15.79 -2.13 -9.92
CA LEU A 304 -14.52 -1.97 -9.20
C LEU A 304 -14.73 -1.63 -7.72
N CYS A 305 -15.68 -0.74 -7.40
CA CYS A 305 -16.04 -0.41 -6.03
C CYS A 305 -16.67 -1.59 -5.29
N GLY A 306 -17.64 -2.27 -5.90
CA GLY A 306 -18.37 -3.39 -5.29
C GLY A 306 -17.52 -4.62 -5.04
N ASN A 307 -16.43 -4.79 -5.80
CA ASN A 307 -15.54 -5.95 -5.72
C ASN A 307 -14.12 -5.60 -5.24
N TYR A 308 -13.92 -4.41 -4.68
CA TYR A 308 -12.58 -3.87 -4.38
C TYR A 308 -11.68 -4.85 -3.63
N GLU A 309 -12.16 -5.43 -2.53
CA GLU A 309 -11.37 -6.34 -1.69
C GLU A 309 -10.86 -7.56 -2.47
N VAL A 310 -11.75 -8.21 -3.24
CA VAL A 310 -11.41 -9.42 -4.01
C VAL A 310 -10.48 -9.07 -5.18
N LEU A 311 -10.77 -7.98 -5.88
CA LEU A 311 -9.95 -7.54 -7.01
C LEU A 311 -8.56 -7.07 -6.55
N MET A 312 -8.48 -6.35 -5.42
CA MET A 312 -7.20 -5.89 -4.89
C MET A 312 -6.33 -7.07 -4.43
N ARG A 313 -6.92 -8.07 -3.75
CA ARG A 313 -6.20 -9.31 -3.41
C ARG A 313 -5.72 -10.04 -4.66
N SER A 314 -6.53 -10.07 -5.72
CA SER A 314 -6.13 -10.65 -7.01
C SER A 314 -4.96 -9.89 -7.64
N VAL A 315 -4.98 -8.56 -7.61
CA VAL A 315 -3.85 -7.72 -8.08
C VAL A 315 -2.58 -8.00 -7.27
N VAL A 316 -2.67 -7.98 -5.95
CA VAL A 316 -1.51 -8.21 -5.06
C VAL A 316 -0.93 -9.61 -5.28
N MET A 317 -1.78 -10.63 -5.36
CA MET A 317 -1.33 -12.01 -5.54
C MET A 317 -0.67 -12.23 -6.90
N GLU A 318 -1.30 -11.80 -7.99
CA GLU A 318 -0.71 -11.96 -9.32
C GLU A 318 0.56 -11.11 -9.50
N TRP A 319 0.63 -9.95 -8.83
CA TRP A 319 1.86 -9.15 -8.79
C TRP A 319 2.97 -9.87 -8.00
N ALA A 320 2.66 -10.45 -6.84
CA ALA A 320 3.60 -11.21 -6.04
C ALA A 320 4.16 -12.41 -6.84
N LYS A 321 3.31 -13.24 -7.45
CA LYS A 321 3.75 -14.37 -8.29
C LYS A 321 4.71 -13.94 -9.40
N TYR A 322 4.39 -12.84 -10.09
CA TYR A 322 5.27 -12.30 -11.12
C TYR A 322 6.63 -11.85 -10.56
N LEU A 323 6.63 -11.21 -9.39
CA LEU A 323 7.84 -10.72 -8.75
C LEU A 323 8.67 -11.82 -8.09
N GLU A 324 8.08 -12.93 -7.66
CA GLU A 324 8.80 -14.12 -7.15
C GLU A 324 9.73 -14.68 -8.21
N GLY A 325 9.26 -14.81 -9.46
CA GLY A 325 10.10 -15.23 -10.59
C GLY A 325 11.28 -14.28 -10.91
N ILE A 326 11.29 -13.07 -10.36
CA ILE A 326 12.33 -12.05 -10.59
C ILE A 326 13.24 -11.88 -9.39
N ASN A 327 12.67 -11.87 -8.19
CA ASN A 327 13.35 -11.54 -6.93
C ASN A 327 13.70 -12.78 -6.11
N GLY A 328 13.30 -13.97 -6.57
CA GLY A 328 13.56 -15.22 -5.87
C GLY A 328 13.00 -15.18 -4.45
N SER A 329 13.89 -15.38 -3.47
CA SER A 329 13.54 -15.53 -2.05
C SER A 329 13.37 -14.22 -1.28
N LEU A 330 12.87 -13.15 -1.90
CA LEU A 330 12.63 -11.88 -1.21
C LEU A 330 11.58 -12.08 -0.09
N PRO A 331 11.93 -11.89 1.20
CA PRO A 331 11.03 -12.24 2.30
C PRO A 331 9.75 -11.39 2.29
N ARG A 332 8.63 -12.00 2.71
CA ARG A 332 7.35 -11.31 2.97
C ARG A 332 6.89 -10.40 1.82
N LEU A 333 7.06 -10.86 0.58
CA LEU A 333 6.75 -10.10 -0.63
C LEU A 333 5.31 -9.55 -0.66
N VAL A 334 4.32 -10.41 -0.37
CA VAL A 334 2.90 -10.01 -0.30
C VAL A 334 2.71 -8.86 0.70
N ALA A 335 3.24 -9.01 1.91
CA ALA A 335 3.14 -7.99 2.94
C ALA A 335 3.82 -6.67 2.53
N LYS A 336 4.95 -6.72 1.81
CA LYS A 336 5.60 -5.52 1.24
C LYS A 336 4.74 -4.83 0.19
N LEU A 337 4.00 -5.58 -0.63
CA LEU A 337 3.09 -5.01 -1.65
C LEU A 337 1.85 -4.37 -1.01
N GLU A 338 1.31 -4.99 0.03
CA GLU A 338 0.14 -4.49 0.76
C GLU A 338 0.50 -3.27 1.63
N ARG A 339 1.52 -3.42 2.48
CA ARG A 339 1.86 -2.51 3.58
C ARG A 339 3.13 -1.70 3.33
N GLY A 340 3.61 -1.65 2.10
CA GLY A 340 4.91 -1.05 1.78
C GLY A 340 5.05 0.43 2.14
N HIS A 341 3.91 1.12 2.21
CA HIS A 341 3.78 2.52 2.60
C HIS A 341 3.81 2.73 4.11
N ASP A 342 3.57 1.70 4.91
CA ASP A 342 3.50 1.80 6.38
C ASP A 342 4.88 2.04 6.99
N GLY A 343 4.91 2.79 8.09
CA GLY A 343 6.10 2.92 8.93
C GLY A 343 6.36 1.64 9.73
N ARG A 344 7.59 1.47 10.21
CA ARG A 344 7.88 0.47 11.25
C ARG A 344 7.15 0.89 12.54
N GLY A 345 6.47 -0.04 13.19
CA GLY A 345 5.88 0.18 14.51
C GLY A 345 6.94 0.34 15.61
N PRO A 346 6.55 0.82 16.80
CA PRO A 346 7.47 0.81 17.95
C PRO A 346 7.79 -0.64 18.34
N LEU A 347 9.01 -0.88 18.84
CA LEU A 347 9.43 -2.16 19.42
C LEU A 347 9.56 -2.07 20.95
N PRO A 348 8.46 -1.94 21.69
CA PRO A 348 8.50 -1.95 23.14
C PRO A 348 8.99 -3.33 23.62
N GLY A 349 9.85 -3.34 24.63
CA GLY A 349 10.29 -4.58 25.30
C GLY A 349 11.63 -5.15 24.83
N VAL A 350 12.00 -5.00 23.55
CA VAL A 350 13.28 -5.54 23.04
C VAL A 350 14.48 -4.95 23.78
N ARG A 351 14.53 -3.62 23.88
CA ARG A 351 15.59 -2.91 24.61
C ARG A 351 15.69 -3.39 26.06
N ARG A 352 14.54 -3.48 26.75
CA ARG A 352 14.46 -3.89 28.16
C ARG A 352 14.97 -5.32 28.34
N ALA A 353 14.54 -6.25 27.50
CA ALA A 353 14.94 -7.65 27.59
C ALA A 353 16.44 -7.85 27.34
N HIS A 354 17.02 -7.13 26.38
CA HIS A 354 18.45 -7.22 26.09
C HIS A 354 19.29 -6.64 27.24
N LEU A 355 18.96 -5.44 27.71
CA LEU A 355 19.65 -4.81 28.84
C LEU A 355 19.51 -5.63 30.13
N GLY A 356 18.30 -6.15 30.41
CA GLY A 356 18.02 -6.99 31.57
C GLY A 356 18.75 -8.34 31.53
N ALA A 357 19.12 -8.83 30.34
CA ALA A 357 19.98 -10.00 30.17
C ALA A 357 21.48 -9.70 30.29
N GLY A 358 21.87 -8.45 30.57
CA GLY A 358 23.26 -8.02 30.71
C GLY A 358 23.90 -7.48 29.43
N ILE A 359 23.15 -7.32 28.33
CA ILE A 359 23.69 -6.82 27.05
C ILE A 359 23.76 -5.29 27.09
N GLY A 360 24.78 -4.77 27.75
CA GLY A 360 25.03 -3.33 27.95
C GLY A 360 26.02 -2.70 26.97
N GLU A 361 26.44 -3.41 25.93
CA GLU A 361 27.43 -2.93 24.96
C GLU A 361 26.83 -2.80 23.56
N CYS A 362 27.32 -1.82 22.79
CA CYS A 362 26.95 -1.67 21.40
C CYS A 362 27.50 -2.85 20.58
N PHE A 363 26.61 -3.59 19.92
CA PHE A 363 26.97 -4.73 19.08
C PHE A 363 28.03 -4.42 18.01
N TYR A 364 28.10 -3.16 17.54
CA TYR A 364 28.98 -2.77 16.44
C TYR A 364 30.33 -2.21 16.86
N CYS A 365 30.41 -1.44 17.96
CA CYS A 365 31.66 -0.80 18.39
C CYS A 365 32.19 -1.32 19.74
N GLY A 366 31.44 -2.16 20.45
CA GLY A 366 31.79 -2.65 21.79
C GLY A 366 31.65 -1.61 22.90
N GLY A 367 31.45 -0.33 22.57
CA GLY A 367 31.30 0.72 23.58
C GLY A 367 30.06 0.50 24.46
N ALA A 368 30.21 0.74 25.76
CA ALA A 368 29.12 0.65 26.72
C ALA A 368 27.95 1.59 26.35
N VAL A 369 26.73 1.09 26.48
CA VAL A 369 25.48 1.79 26.21
C VAL A 369 24.53 1.65 27.40
N GLY A 370 24.35 2.75 28.12
CA GLY A 370 23.38 2.80 29.20
C GLY A 370 21.92 2.75 28.68
N PRO A 371 20.93 2.60 29.59
CA PRO A 371 19.52 2.45 29.23
C PRO A 371 18.93 3.56 28.34
N GLY A 372 19.46 4.78 28.43
CA GLY A 372 19.06 5.94 27.62
C GLY A 372 19.81 6.06 26.27
N GLY A 373 20.94 5.37 26.10
CA GLY A 373 21.77 5.42 24.89
C GLY A 373 21.61 4.21 23.96
N ALA A 374 20.98 3.14 24.46
CA ALA A 374 20.73 1.90 23.73
C ALA A 374 19.57 2.03 22.72
N GLU A 375 19.86 1.91 21.43
CA GLU A 375 18.89 1.81 20.34
C GLU A 375 18.80 0.35 19.85
N VAL A 376 17.58 -0.09 19.49
CA VAL A 376 17.36 -1.41 18.88
C VAL A 376 17.54 -1.28 17.36
N ASP A 377 18.55 -1.96 16.84
CA ASP A 377 18.81 -2.04 15.41
C ASP A 377 18.52 -3.44 14.88
N HIS A 378 18.22 -3.53 13.58
CA HIS A 378 18.12 -4.79 12.88
C HIS A 378 19.43 -5.09 12.17
N PHE A 379 20.03 -6.23 12.46
CA PHE A 379 21.30 -6.65 11.86
C PHE A 379 21.18 -6.72 10.33
N ILE A 380 20.24 -7.52 9.82
CA ILE A 380 19.79 -7.48 8.41
C ILE A 380 18.71 -6.41 8.28
N PRO A 381 18.80 -5.47 7.31
CA PRO A 381 17.87 -4.35 7.18
C PRO A 381 16.39 -4.76 7.23
N TRP A 382 15.59 -4.04 8.03
CA TRP A 382 14.14 -4.26 8.10
C TRP A 382 13.46 -4.08 6.74
N SER A 383 13.99 -3.20 5.90
CA SER A 383 13.57 -3.06 4.50
C SER A 383 13.67 -4.37 3.72
N TYR A 384 14.65 -5.22 4.01
CA TYR A 384 14.79 -6.53 3.39
C TYR A 384 13.93 -7.59 4.09
N MET A 385 14.00 -7.71 5.42
CA MET A 385 13.28 -8.76 6.15
C MET A 385 11.77 -8.51 6.27
N PHE A 386 11.38 -7.25 6.40
CA PHE A 386 10.01 -6.80 6.68
C PHE A 386 9.38 -7.51 7.89
N SER A 387 10.22 -7.80 8.87
CA SER A 387 9.90 -8.47 10.12
C SER A 387 10.69 -7.86 11.26
N ASP A 388 10.10 -7.94 12.45
CA ASP A 388 10.75 -7.61 13.70
C ASP A 388 11.01 -8.94 14.45
N ASP A 389 11.78 -9.83 13.82
CA ASP A 389 12.17 -11.12 14.41
C ASP A 389 13.35 -10.93 15.38
N TRP A 390 13.27 -11.51 16.58
CA TRP A 390 14.20 -11.23 17.68
C TRP A 390 15.64 -11.70 17.39
N TRP A 391 15.82 -12.77 16.63
CA TRP A 391 17.15 -13.24 16.21
C TRP A 391 17.92 -12.19 15.38
N ASN A 392 17.19 -11.27 14.73
CA ASN A 392 17.76 -10.23 13.88
C ASN A 392 17.94 -8.89 14.61
N MET A 393 17.66 -8.81 15.90
CA MET A 393 17.72 -7.56 16.66
C MET A 393 18.92 -7.51 17.59
N VAL A 394 19.57 -6.35 17.60
CA VAL A 394 20.75 -6.07 18.43
C VAL A 394 20.62 -4.73 19.14
N ILE A 395 21.39 -4.56 20.21
CA ILE A 395 21.57 -3.26 20.86
C ILE A 395 22.72 -2.53 20.18
N SER A 396 22.50 -1.26 19.87
CA SER A 396 23.49 -0.38 19.24
C SER A 396 23.50 1.00 19.89
N CYS A 397 24.64 1.67 19.87
CA CYS A 397 24.68 3.09 20.16
C CYS A 397 24.07 3.87 18.98
N ARG A 398 23.56 5.08 19.26
CA ARG A 398 22.93 5.95 18.27
C ARG A 398 23.80 6.26 17.06
N ALA A 399 25.11 6.41 17.25
CA ALA A 399 26.06 6.67 16.17
C ALA A 399 26.14 5.49 15.20
N CYS A 400 26.35 4.27 15.69
CA CYS A 400 26.41 3.06 14.86
C CYS A 400 25.06 2.73 14.23
N GLY A 401 23.96 2.77 14.98
CA GLY A 401 22.62 2.46 14.45
C GLY A 401 22.22 3.38 13.29
N ARG A 402 22.44 4.70 13.45
CA ARG A 402 22.20 5.68 12.37
C ARG A 402 23.22 5.58 11.24
N GLY A 403 24.48 5.32 11.57
CA GLY A 403 25.55 5.12 10.61
C GLY A 403 25.28 3.94 9.69
N LYS A 404 24.86 2.80 10.23
CA LYS A 404 24.46 1.63 9.43
C LYS A 404 23.18 1.90 8.64
N GLY A 405 22.12 2.34 9.31
CA GLY A 405 20.81 2.55 8.69
C GLY A 405 20.28 1.29 7.99
N ASN A 406 19.79 1.43 6.75
CA ASN A 406 19.29 0.32 5.94
C ASN A 406 20.39 -0.47 5.21
N ARG A 407 21.64 -0.40 5.66
CA ARG A 407 22.78 -1.16 5.10
C ARG A 407 23.08 -2.39 5.94
N LEU A 408 23.79 -3.34 5.34
CA LEU A 408 24.31 -4.51 6.03
C LEU A 408 25.61 -4.16 6.78
N PRO A 409 25.87 -4.70 7.98
CA PRO A 409 27.18 -4.61 8.60
C PRO A 409 28.21 -5.45 7.81
N PRO A 410 29.53 -5.29 8.03
CA PRO A 410 30.54 -6.15 7.41
C PRO A 410 30.29 -7.64 7.64
N ALA A 411 30.61 -8.49 6.65
CA ALA A 411 30.26 -9.91 6.67
C ALA A 411 30.79 -10.68 7.90
N GLY A 412 31.96 -10.30 8.44
CA GLY A 412 32.50 -10.88 9.67
C GLY A 412 31.57 -10.77 10.88
N ARG A 413 30.68 -9.76 10.91
CA ARG A 413 29.70 -9.57 11.99
C ARG A 413 28.59 -10.62 12.02
N VAL A 414 28.45 -11.44 10.98
CA VAL A 414 27.47 -12.54 10.95
C VAL A 414 27.80 -13.58 12.02
N ALA A 415 29.08 -13.95 12.16
CA ALA A 415 29.53 -14.87 13.18
C ALA A 415 29.36 -14.29 14.60
N ASP A 416 29.60 -12.98 14.76
CA ASP A 416 29.35 -12.27 16.02
C ASP A 416 27.88 -12.32 16.42
N LEU A 417 26.95 -12.12 15.47
CA LEU A 417 25.51 -12.23 15.73
C LEU A 417 25.13 -13.65 16.15
N ALA A 418 25.64 -14.66 15.44
CA ALA A 418 25.37 -16.05 15.75
C ALA A 418 25.87 -16.41 17.17
N ARG A 419 27.12 -16.09 17.51
CA ARG A 419 27.68 -16.32 18.85
C ARG A 419 26.86 -15.64 19.94
N ARG A 420 26.52 -14.37 19.76
CA ARG A 420 25.66 -13.62 20.68
C ARG A 420 24.28 -14.28 20.81
N ASN A 421 23.68 -14.71 19.71
CA ASN A 421 22.36 -15.32 19.76
C ASN A 421 22.38 -16.65 20.51
N ALA A 422 23.41 -17.48 20.33
CA ALA A 422 23.60 -18.72 21.08
C ALA A 422 23.78 -18.46 22.58
N GLU A 423 24.61 -17.48 22.95
CA GLU A 423 24.87 -17.13 24.36
C GLU A 423 23.62 -16.66 25.10
N TYR A 424 22.79 -15.83 24.45
CA TYR A 424 21.64 -15.19 25.10
C TYR A 424 20.29 -15.88 24.84
N ALA A 425 20.23 -16.95 24.05
CA ALA A 425 18.99 -17.66 23.72
C ALA A 425 18.22 -18.12 24.98
N GLY A 426 18.95 -18.63 25.99
CA GLY A 426 18.36 -19.08 27.26
C GLY A 426 17.96 -17.95 28.21
N ARG A 427 18.57 -16.75 28.06
CA ARG A 427 18.32 -15.60 28.94
C ARG A 427 17.22 -14.67 28.41
N ILE A 428 16.96 -14.71 27.09
CA ILE A 428 15.96 -13.90 26.42
C ILE A 428 14.95 -14.84 25.75
N GLY A 429 13.87 -15.18 26.45
CA GLY A 429 12.86 -16.14 25.97
C GLY A 429 12.36 -15.89 24.52
N PRO A 430 11.97 -14.66 24.15
CA PRO A 430 11.57 -14.34 22.78
C PRO A 430 12.67 -14.54 21.72
N LEU A 431 13.95 -14.37 22.08
CA LEU A 431 15.07 -14.67 21.20
C LEU A 431 15.18 -16.18 20.96
N GLY A 432 15.16 -16.99 22.02
CA GLY A 432 15.17 -18.45 21.91
C GLY A 432 14.05 -18.98 21.01
N ALA A 433 12.80 -18.52 21.23
CA ALA A 433 11.66 -18.89 20.39
C ALA A 433 11.84 -18.46 18.93
N SER A 434 12.42 -17.28 18.69
CA SER A 434 12.66 -16.76 17.34
C SER A 434 13.76 -17.54 16.60
N LEU A 435 14.76 -18.08 17.30
CA LEU A 435 15.79 -18.96 16.72
C LEU A 435 15.24 -20.31 16.31
N VAL A 436 14.34 -20.90 17.11
CA VAL A 436 13.64 -22.15 16.76
C VAL A 436 12.83 -21.97 15.48
N GLN A 437 12.15 -20.83 15.32
CA GLN A 437 11.42 -20.50 14.09
C GLN A 437 12.33 -20.22 12.90
N LEU A 438 13.54 -19.69 13.14
CA LEU A 438 14.51 -19.38 12.09
C LEU A 438 15.05 -20.64 11.41
N GLY A 439 15.40 -21.65 12.21
CA GLY A 439 15.97 -22.90 11.74
C GLY A 439 15.71 -24.03 12.75
N PRO A 440 14.70 -24.89 12.53
CA PRO A 440 14.46 -26.05 13.37
C PRO A 440 15.69 -26.97 13.38
N ARG A 441 16.02 -27.58 14.54
CA ARG A 441 17.13 -28.55 14.72
C ARG A 441 18.54 -27.97 14.52
N ALA A 442 18.83 -26.80 15.12
CA ALA A 442 20.18 -26.20 15.18
C ALA A 442 20.80 -25.81 13.82
N GLY A 443 19.98 -25.52 12.80
CA GLY A 443 20.42 -24.97 11.50
C GLY A 443 20.30 -23.45 11.37
N TRP A 444 20.00 -22.74 12.45
CA TRP A 444 19.61 -21.33 12.40
C TRP A 444 20.81 -20.41 12.10
N GLU A 445 22.04 -20.76 12.51
CA GLU A 445 23.27 -20.01 12.20
C GLU A 445 23.48 -19.92 10.68
N GLY A 446 23.33 -21.05 9.99
CA GLY A 446 23.42 -21.14 8.53
C GLY A 446 22.37 -20.28 7.84
N GLU A 447 21.16 -20.23 8.39
CA GLU A 447 20.07 -19.40 7.84
C GLU A 447 20.31 -17.90 8.04
N ILE A 448 20.94 -17.46 9.15
CA ILE A 448 21.39 -16.06 9.30
C ILE A 448 22.35 -15.70 8.15
N GLY A 449 23.38 -16.53 7.92
CA GLY A 449 24.34 -16.32 6.85
C GLY A 449 23.71 -16.34 5.46
N ARG A 450 22.75 -17.25 5.23
CA ARG A 450 21.97 -17.32 3.99
C ARG A 450 21.16 -16.04 3.76
N ARG A 451 20.40 -15.57 4.76
CA ARG A 451 19.61 -14.33 4.65
C ARG A 451 20.48 -13.10 4.43
N TYR A 452 21.65 -13.04 5.06
CA TYR A 452 22.61 -11.97 4.86
C TYR A 452 23.09 -11.92 3.40
N ARG A 453 23.49 -13.07 2.82
CA ARG A 453 23.91 -13.17 1.42
C ARG A 453 22.80 -12.79 0.44
N LEU A 454 21.59 -13.32 0.66
CA LEU A 454 20.44 -12.99 -0.18
C LEU A 454 20.07 -11.50 -0.11
N CYS A 455 20.29 -10.84 1.03
CA CYS A 455 20.12 -9.41 1.17
C CYS A 455 21.15 -8.62 0.34
N LEU A 456 22.41 -9.05 0.32
CA LEU A 456 23.44 -8.47 -0.56
C LEU A 456 23.09 -8.62 -2.04
N GLU A 457 22.72 -9.84 -2.46
CA GLU A 457 22.33 -10.15 -3.84
C GLU A 457 21.11 -9.35 -4.31
N GLN A 458 20.22 -8.98 -3.37
CA GLN A 458 19.08 -8.11 -3.63
C GLN A 458 19.50 -6.63 -3.88
N GLY A 459 20.77 -6.26 -3.63
CA GLY A 459 21.31 -4.94 -3.90
C GLY A 459 21.36 -4.01 -2.68
N PHE A 460 21.39 -4.55 -1.46
CA PHE A 460 21.63 -3.74 -0.25
C PHE A 460 23.12 -3.50 -0.05
N ALA A 461 23.50 -2.23 0.20
CA ALA A 461 24.89 -1.85 0.41
C ALA A 461 25.43 -2.29 1.79
N VAL A 462 26.75 -2.42 1.89
CA VAL A 462 27.48 -2.71 3.14
C VAL A 462 27.92 -1.40 3.80
N TRP A 463 27.75 -1.30 5.11
CA TRP A 463 28.21 -0.19 5.93
C TRP A 463 29.73 -0.25 6.11
N GLY A 464 30.42 0.86 5.84
CA GLY A 464 31.88 0.97 5.97
C GLY A 464 32.68 0.48 4.77
N ALA A 465 32.05 -0.18 3.78
CA ALA A 465 32.71 -0.49 2.52
C ALA A 465 32.81 0.79 1.65
N GLY A 466 34.02 1.13 1.22
CA GLY A 466 34.23 2.09 0.14
C GLY A 466 33.55 1.62 -1.14
N ARG A 467 33.07 2.56 -1.97
CA ARG A 467 32.31 2.27 -3.20
C ARG A 467 33.04 1.23 -4.07
N PRO A 468 32.39 0.12 -4.47
CA PRO A 468 32.94 -0.71 -5.54
C PRO A 468 32.82 0.08 -6.85
N GLY A 469 33.95 0.58 -7.37
CA GLY A 469 34.01 1.26 -8.67
C GLY A 469 34.75 2.61 -8.73
N ALA A 470 35.41 3.05 -7.67
CA ALA A 470 36.40 4.12 -7.78
C ALA A 470 37.80 3.49 -7.73
N GLY A 471 38.45 3.34 -8.89
CA GLY A 471 39.88 3.07 -8.95
C GLY A 471 40.65 4.10 -8.12
N PRO A 472 41.87 3.77 -7.64
CA PRO A 472 42.59 4.60 -6.71
C PRO A 472 42.78 5.99 -7.31
N ARG A 473 42.11 6.99 -6.70
CA ARG A 473 42.42 8.39 -6.96
C ARG A 473 43.75 8.64 -6.29
N HIS A 474 44.80 8.75 -7.10
CA HIS A 474 46.08 9.28 -6.66
C HIS A 474 45.83 10.60 -5.92
N ALA A 475 46.22 10.62 -4.65
CA ALA A 475 46.25 11.83 -3.85
C ALA A 475 47.33 12.74 -4.45
N GLY A 476 46.91 13.81 -5.12
CA GLY A 476 47.79 14.91 -5.49
C GLY A 476 48.11 15.73 -4.26
N GLY A 477 49.37 15.73 -3.85
CA GLY A 477 49.93 16.59 -2.82
C GLY A 477 51.30 17.11 -3.28
N SER A 478 51.30 18.36 -3.75
CA SER A 478 52.34 19.41 -3.63
C SER A 478 53.84 19.10 -3.81
N GLY A 479 54.46 19.83 -4.76
CA GLY A 479 55.73 20.55 -4.52
C GLY A 479 57.04 19.97 -5.07
N ALA A 480 57.38 20.36 -6.32
CA ALA A 480 58.69 20.74 -6.94
C ALA A 480 60.05 20.08 -6.52
N PRO A 481 61.15 20.17 -7.32
CA PRO A 481 61.35 20.70 -8.68
C PRO A 481 62.06 19.72 -9.66
N ALA A 482 62.33 20.22 -10.86
CA ALA A 482 62.95 19.58 -12.02
C ALA A 482 64.35 18.99 -11.79
N GLY A 483 64.61 17.85 -12.44
CA GLY A 483 65.93 17.25 -12.64
C GLY A 483 65.90 16.34 -13.86
N ALA A 484 66.81 16.59 -14.80
CA ALA A 484 66.90 15.99 -16.13
C ALA A 484 67.65 14.63 -16.15
N ALA A 485 67.63 13.98 -17.34
CA ALA A 485 68.45 12.85 -17.86
C ALA A 485 67.64 11.56 -18.09
N ARG A 486 67.40 11.10 -19.33
CA ARG A 486 68.27 10.49 -20.38
C ARG A 486 68.55 8.98 -20.17
N GLY A 487 68.42 8.23 -21.27
CA GLY A 487 68.90 6.84 -21.49
C GLY A 487 67.80 5.81 -21.26
N GLY A 488 67.26 5.11 -22.27
CA GLY A 488 67.91 4.03 -23.04
C GLY A 488 67.62 2.69 -22.34
N ASP A 489 67.53 1.51 -22.95
CA ASP A 489 67.42 1.02 -24.32
C ASP A 489 66.88 -0.43 -24.18
N ALA A 490 66.52 -1.02 -25.31
CA ALA A 490 66.26 -2.42 -25.67
C ALA A 490 66.41 -3.57 -24.65
N GLY A 491 65.52 -4.56 -24.78
CA GLY A 491 65.72 -5.90 -24.21
C GLY A 491 64.64 -6.91 -24.59
N ARG A 492 64.71 -7.45 -25.82
CA ARG A 492 63.97 -8.64 -26.29
C ARG A 492 64.44 -9.91 -25.58
N ALA A 493 63.49 -10.81 -25.26
CA ALA A 493 63.56 -12.29 -25.44
C ALA A 493 62.20 -12.86 -24.99
N ALA A 494 61.34 -13.41 -25.86
CA ALA A 494 61.39 -14.69 -26.57
C ALA A 494 61.12 -15.93 -25.69
N HIS A 495 59.89 -16.45 -25.86
CA HIS A 495 59.44 -17.84 -25.95
C HIS A 495 59.93 -18.94 -24.99
N THR A 496 58.96 -19.64 -24.39
CA THR A 496 58.69 -21.10 -24.50
C THR A 496 57.40 -21.39 -23.71
N SER A 497 56.25 -21.65 -24.35
CA SER A 497 55.70 -22.97 -24.75
C SER A 497 55.41 -23.92 -23.58
N GLY A 498 54.12 -24.24 -23.38
CA GLY A 498 53.66 -25.31 -22.49
C GLY A 498 52.15 -25.24 -22.27
N GLY A 499 51.38 -25.76 -23.22
CA GLY A 499 49.92 -25.86 -23.13
C GLY A 499 49.45 -27.05 -22.30
N ALA A 500 48.22 -26.94 -21.77
CA ALA A 500 47.34 -28.08 -21.57
C ALA A 500 45.88 -27.59 -21.56
N ALA A 501 45.05 -28.35 -22.24
CA ALA A 501 43.71 -28.00 -22.71
C ALA A 501 42.64 -27.98 -21.61
N ARG A 502 41.60 -27.20 -21.90
CA ARG A 502 40.24 -27.34 -21.35
C ARG A 502 39.54 -28.52 -22.02
N ASP A 503 38.79 -29.32 -21.26
CA ASP A 503 37.58 -29.98 -21.77
C ASP A 503 36.48 -29.93 -20.69
N PRO A 504 35.31 -29.32 -20.99
CA PRO A 504 34.12 -29.33 -20.16
C PRO A 504 33.14 -30.42 -20.61
N ARG A 505 32.61 -31.23 -19.67
CA ARG A 505 31.43 -32.07 -19.95
C ARG A 505 30.36 -31.97 -18.86
N PHE A 506 29.22 -31.41 -19.28
CA PHE A 506 27.81 -31.77 -19.02
C PHE A 506 27.51 -32.58 -17.73
N ALA A 507 26.75 -32.06 -16.76
CA ALA A 507 25.28 -31.84 -16.73
C ALA A 507 24.45 -33.14 -16.67
N ILE A 508 23.62 -33.27 -15.62
CA ILE A 508 22.19 -33.69 -15.55
C ILE A 508 21.90 -34.31 -14.15
N TRP A 509 21.26 -33.54 -13.27
CA TRP A 509 20.06 -33.81 -12.45
C TRP A 509 19.92 -32.74 -11.35
#